data_AF-A0A975PGD7-F1
#
_entry.id   AF-A0A975PGD7-F1
#
_cell.length_a   1.000
_cell.length_b   1.000
_cell.length_c   1.000
_cell.angle_alpha   90.00
_cell.angle_beta   90.00
_cell.angle_gamma   90.00
#
_symmetry.space_group_name_H-M   'P 1'
#
loop_
_entity.id
_entity.type
_entity.pdbx_description
1 polymer ?
#
loop_
_entity_poly.entity_id
_entity_poly.type
_entity_poly.pdbx_seq_one_letter_code
_entity_poly.pdbx_strand_id
1 'polypeptide(L)'
;MALVDATLAITVLGMLGLILLKLSLNVLIPRQWTMQQTLSDAYLTYEKAYAQRVPFETLTGVSSPWPAQPQYSTTSIEIGRTPGGTPVTGTVYRTRSADGSNYPIDGGTGTTTNNPAAMKIWKVQSVLTYNIGGNTYVKSRTVVRAQ
;
A
#
# COMPACT_ATOMS: atom_id res chain seq x y z
N MET A 1 -50.43 27.01 28.28
CA MET A 1 -49.17 26.54 28.91
C MET A 1 -48.71 25.22 28.34
N ALA A 2 -49.51 24.14 28.40
CA ALA A 2 -49.11 22.80 27.93
C ALA A 2 -48.60 22.73 26.47
N LEU A 3 -49.15 23.52 25.54
CA LEU A 3 -48.70 23.55 24.14
C LEU A 3 -47.29 24.13 23.98
N VAL A 4 -46.93 25.12 24.80
CA VAL A 4 -45.61 25.76 24.78
C VAL A 4 -44.56 24.82 25.37
N ASP A 5 -44.90 24.13 26.47
CA ASP A 5 -44.02 23.11 27.06
C ASP A 5 -43.81 21.92 26.12
N ALA A 6 -44.85 21.48 25.42
CA ALA A 6 -44.75 20.41 24.42
C ALA A 6 -43.87 20.78 23.22
N THR A 7 -43.95 22.03 22.74
CA THR A 7 -43.10 22.51 21.64
C THR A 7 -41.64 22.69 22.07
N LEU A 8 -41.39 23.15 23.30
CA LEU A 8 -40.05 23.14 23.91
C LEU A 8 -39.48 21.72 24.05
N ALA A 9 -40.30 20.75 24.49
CA ALA A 9 -39.85 19.37 24.62
C ALA A 9 -39.46 18.75 23.26
N ILE A 10 -40.25 18.96 22.21
CA ILE A 10 -39.96 18.44 20.86
C ILE A 10 -38.71 19.09 20.27
N THR A 11 -38.51 20.40 20.45
CA THR A 11 -37.32 21.10 19.93
C THR A 11 -36.05 20.63 20.64
N VAL A 12 -36.07 20.44 21.96
CA VAL A 12 -34.95 19.87 22.72
C VAL A 12 -34.66 18.43 22.29
N LEU A 13 -35.69 17.60 22.11
CA LEU A 13 -35.54 16.23 21.62
C LEU A 13 -34.93 16.21 20.20
N GLY A 14 -35.37 17.11 19.33
CA GLY A 14 -34.83 17.25 17.98
C GLY A 14 -33.35 17.64 17.97
N MET A 15 -32.95 18.60 18.82
CA MET A 15 -31.55 18.99 18.98
C MET A 15 -30.69 17.81 19.49
N LEU A 16 -31.16 17.10 20.51
CA LEU A 16 -30.48 15.90 21.02
C LEU A 16 -30.34 14.82 19.94
N GLY A 17 -31.40 14.57 19.16
CA GLY A 17 -31.39 13.62 18.05
C GLY A 17 -30.33 13.97 16.99
N LEU A 18 -30.22 15.25 16.62
CA LEU A 18 -29.21 15.70 15.67
C LEU A 18 -27.78 15.58 16.21
N ILE A 19 -27.57 15.86 17.50
CA ILE A 19 -26.26 15.70 18.16
C ILE A 19 -25.84 14.22 18.14
N LEU A 20 -26.75 13.32 18.53
CA LEU A 20 -26.49 11.88 18.54
C LEU A 20 -26.23 11.34 17.13
N LEU A 21 -26.96 11.83 16.12
CA LEU A 21 -26.72 11.49 14.73
C LEU A 21 -25.34 11.95 14.26
N LYS A 22 -24.93 13.17 14.60
CA LYS A 22 -23.59 13.65 14.25
C LYS A 22 -22.50 12.81 14.91
N LEU A 23 -22.67 12.45 16.19
CA LEU A 23 -21.73 11.60 16.90
C LEU A 23 -21.64 10.20 16.28
N SER A 24 -22.76 9.61 15.84
CA SER A 24 -22.74 8.30 15.19
C SER A 24 -22.06 8.34 13.83
N LEU A 25 -22.26 9.41 13.05
CA LEU A 25 -21.58 9.60 11.77
C LEU A 25 -20.07 9.83 11.93
N ASN A 26 -19.64 10.53 12.98
CA ASN A 26 -18.21 10.75 13.24
C ASN A 26 -17.42 9.45 13.43
N VAL A 27 -18.05 8.37 13.88
CA VAL A 27 -17.40 7.06 14.04
C VAL A 27 -17.08 6.39 12.68
N LEU A 28 -17.68 6.83 11.57
CA LEU A 28 -17.45 6.24 10.25
C LEU A 28 -16.05 6.53 9.70
N ILE A 29 -15.51 7.73 9.96
CA ILE A 29 -14.19 8.15 9.47
C ILE A 29 -13.07 7.21 9.95
N PRO A 30 -12.90 6.95 11.27
CA PRO A 30 -11.86 6.02 11.73
C PRO A 30 -12.09 4.58 11.27
N ARG A 31 -13.34 4.16 11.05
CA ARG A 31 -13.64 2.83 10.50
C ARG A 31 -13.18 2.69 9.05
N GLN A 32 -13.46 3.69 8.21
CA GLN A 32 -13.01 3.71 6.82
C GLN A 32 -11.48 3.72 6.75
N TRP A 33 -10.82 4.48 7.62
CA TRP A 33 -9.37 4.50 7.74
C TRP A 33 -8.79 3.11 8.01
N THR A 34 -9.25 2.45 9.08
CA THR A 34 -8.75 1.13 9.48
C THR A 34 -8.98 0.08 8.40
N MET A 35 -10.13 0.10 7.73
CA MET A 35 -10.41 -0.81 6.62
C MET A 35 -9.39 -0.63 5.47
N GLN A 36 -9.18 0.61 5.03
CA GLN A 36 -8.24 0.93 3.95
C GLN A 36 -6.80 0.58 4.32
N GLN A 37 -6.43 0.79 5.59
CA GLN A 37 -5.15 0.41 6.14
C GLN A 37 -4.94 -1.12 6.08
N THR A 38 -5.92 -1.90 6.53
CA THR A 38 -5.85 -3.37 6.51
C THR A 38 -5.78 -3.92 5.09
N LEU A 39 -6.59 -3.39 4.16
CA LEU A 39 -6.57 -3.81 2.75
C LEU A 39 -5.21 -3.54 2.10
N SER A 40 -4.67 -2.34 2.29
CA SER A 40 -3.35 -1.98 1.75
C SER A 40 -2.22 -2.81 2.36
N ASP A 41 -2.28 -3.16 3.66
CA ASP A 41 -1.29 -4.04 4.30
C ASP A 41 -1.38 -5.49 3.79
N ALA A 42 -2.60 -5.99 3.56
CA ALA A 42 -2.81 -7.30 2.95
C ALA A 42 -2.20 -7.35 1.53
N TYR A 43 -2.43 -6.30 0.73
CA TYR A 43 -1.87 -6.22 -0.63
C TYR A 43 -0.33 -6.17 -0.62
N LEU A 44 0.28 -5.43 0.30
CA LEU A 44 1.75 -5.41 0.41
C LEU A 44 2.35 -6.74 0.87
N THR A 45 1.57 -7.53 1.61
CA THR A 45 1.95 -8.90 1.97
C THR A 45 1.97 -9.79 0.73
N TYR A 46 1.01 -9.61 -0.19
CA TYR A 46 1.04 -10.25 -1.51
C TYR A 46 2.28 -9.79 -2.31
N GLU A 47 2.56 -8.49 -2.41
CA GLU A 47 3.74 -7.97 -3.13
C GLU A 47 5.05 -8.56 -2.58
N LYS A 48 5.18 -8.68 -1.25
CA LYS A 48 6.32 -9.34 -0.61
C LYS A 48 6.45 -10.79 -1.09
N ALA A 49 5.36 -11.56 -1.03
CA ALA A 49 5.38 -12.95 -1.42
C ALA A 49 5.69 -13.12 -2.92
N TYR A 50 5.16 -12.23 -3.76
CA TYR A 50 5.46 -12.21 -5.19
C TYR A 50 6.94 -11.94 -5.44
N ALA A 51 7.50 -10.92 -4.81
CA ALA A 51 8.93 -10.58 -4.91
C ALA A 51 9.85 -11.69 -4.40
N GLN A 52 9.40 -12.53 -3.46
CA GLN A 52 10.16 -13.67 -2.93
C GLN A 52 10.06 -14.93 -3.80
N ARG A 53 8.95 -15.12 -4.51
CA ARG A 53 8.68 -16.36 -5.26
C ARG A 53 9.11 -16.31 -6.71
N VAL A 54 9.26 -15.12 -7.30
CA VAL A 54 9.74 -15.01 -8.68
C VAL A 54 11.16 -15.60 -8.77
N PRO A 55 11.43 -16.48 -9.77
CA PRO A 55 12.78 -17.02 -10.01
C PRO A 55 13.79 -15.89 -10.16
N PHE A 56 15.03 -16.12 -9.71
CA PHE A 56 16.03 -15.06 -9.66
C PHE A 56 16.49 -14.59 -11.05
N GLU A 57 16.41 -15.48 -12.04
CA GLU A 57 16.74 -15.22 -13.43
C GLU A 57 15.68 -14.31 -14.08
N THR A 58 14.40 -14.55 -13.80
CA THR A 58 13.31 -13.62 -14.14
C THR A 58 13.43 -12.33 -13.33
N LEU A 59 13.88 -12.47 -12.08
CA LEU A 59 14.38 -11.47 -11.15
C LEU A 59 15.15 -10.36 -11.84
N THR A 60 16.27 -10.75 -12.45
CA THR A 60 17.30 -9.89 -13.03
C THR A 60 17.18 -9.74 -14.55
N GLY A 61 16.28 -10.50 -15.18
CA GLY A 61 16.02 -10.42 -16.62
C GLY A 61 15.31 -9.13 -17.07
N VAL A 62 15.23 -8.94 -18.39
CA VAL A 62 14.62 -7.75 -19.02
C VAL A 62 13.10 -7.69 -18.86
N SER A 63 12.43 -8.83 -18.76
CA SER A 63 10.98 -8.95 -18.60
C SER A 63 10.55 -9.00 -17.13
N SER A 64 11.40 -8.53 -16.21
CA SER A 64 11.09 -8.58 -14.78
C SER A 64 9.89 -7.69 -14.45
N PRO A 65 8.99 -8.14 -13.57
CA PRO A 65 7.92 -7.30 -13.03
C PRO A 65 8.45 -6.06 -12.28
N TRP A 66 9.71 -6.12 -11.82
CA TRP A 66 10.47 -5.01 -11.25
C TRP A 66 11.58 -4.60 -12.23
N PRO A 67 11.34 -3.58 -13.08
CA PRO A 67 12.37 -3.04 -13.96
C PRO A 67 13.57 -2.52 -13.17
N ALA A 68 14.76 -2.55 -13.78
CA ALA A 68 15.96 -2.00 -13.18
C ALA A 68 15.90 -0.47 -13.14
N GLN A 69 16.22 0.11 -11.99
CA GLN A 69 16.29 1.55 -11.81
C GLN A 69 17.23 2.18 -12.86
N PRO A 70 16.88 3.34 -13.47
CA PRO A 70 15.81 4.29 -13.12
C PRO A 70 14.40 3.96 -13.63
N GLN A 71 14.21 2.86 -14.36
CA GLN A 71 12.90 2.48 -14.86
C GLN A 71 12.04 1.88 -13.74
N TYR A 72 10.73 2.07 -13.85
CA TYR A 72 9.74 1.47 -12.96
C TYR A 72 8.53 1.00 -13.77
N SER A 73 7.85 -0.04 -13.28
CA SER A 73 6.55 -0.43 -13.82
C SER A 73 5.44 0.16 -12.98
N THR A 74 4.33 0.53 -13.62
CA THR A 74 3.15 1.09 -12.97
C THR A 74 1.95 0.21 -13.29
N THR A 75 1.17 -0.14 -12.27
CA THR A 75 -0.02 -0.97 -12.44
C THR A 75 -1.15 -0.44 -11.55
N SER A 76 -2.30 -0.15 -12.16
CA SER A 76 -3.53 0.10 -11.41
C SER A 76 -4.15 -1.21 -10.97
N ILE A 77 -4.47 -1.33 -9.69
CA ILE A 77 -4.92 -2.58 -9.08
C ILE A 77 -6.14 -2.36 -8.19
N GLU A 78 -6.93 -3.41 -8.01
CA GLU A 78 -7.92 -3.51 -6.95
C GLU A 78 -7.21 -4.04 -5.70
N ILE A 79 -7.09 -3.21 -4.66
CA ILE A 79 -6.49 -3.59 -3.37
C ILE A 79 -7.40 -4.56 -2.64
N GLY A 80 -8.72 -4.37 -2.79
CA GLY A 80 -9.76 -5.22 -2.24
C GLY A 80 -11.13 -4.56 -2.41
N ARG A 81 -12.10 -5.00 -1.61
CA ARG A 81 -13.48 -4.49 -1.66
C ARG A 81 -13.94 -4.04 -0.28
N THR A 82 -14.79 -3.02 -0.24
CA THR A 82 -15.52 -2.67 0.97
C THR A 82 -16.56 -3.75 1.30
N PRO A 83 -17.09 -3.80 2.53
CA PRO A 83 -18.18 -4.72 2.88
C PRO A 83 -19.43 -4.57 1.99
N GLY A 84 -19.64 -3.40 1.37
CA GLY A 84 -20.70 -3.15 0.39
C GLY A 84 -20.37 -3.60 -1.04
N GLY A 85 -19.23 -4.27 -1.26
CA GLY A 85 -18.80 -4.78 -2.57
C GLY A 85 -18.13 -3.75 -3.48
N THR A 86 -17.98 -2.50 -3.05
CA THR A 86 -17.33 -1.46 -3.84
C THR A 86 -15.82 -1.72 -3.92
N PRO A 87 -15.22 -1.73 -5.13
CA PRO A 87 -13.78 -1.92 -5.27
C PRO A 87 -13.02 -0.74 -4.68
N VAL A 88 -11.96 -1.06 -3.95
CA VAL A 88 -10.95 -0.13 -3.47
C VAL A 88 -9.76 -0.25 -4.39
N THR A 89 -9.43 0.82 -5.10
CA THR A 89 -8.35 0.83 -6.09
C THR A 89 -7.12 1.57 -5.58
N GLY A 90 -5.97 1.21 -6.15
CA GLY A 90 -4.71 1.89 -5.93
C GLY A 90 -3.76 1.69 -7.10
N THR A 91 -2.60 2.30 -7.02
CA THR A 91 -1.55 2.20 -8.03
C THR A 91 -0.28 1.67 -7.40
N VAL A 92 0.31 0.64 -8.00
CA VAL A 92 1.56 0.04 -7.56
C VAL A 92 2.67 0.44 -8.52
N TYR A 93 3.78 0.88 -7.95
CA TYR A 93 5.02 1.16 -8.64
C TYR A 93 6.04 0.12 -8.22
N ARG A 94 6.72 -0.49 -9.19
CA ARG A 94 7.73 -1.54 -8.92
C ARG A 94 9.05 -1.17 -9.56
N THR A 95 10.14 -1.35 -8.83
CA THR A 95 11.51 -1.16 -9.31
C THR A 95 12.46 -2.11 -8.58
N ARG A 96 13.60 -2.43 -9.20
CA ARG A 96 14.71 -3.12 -8.56
C ARG A 96 16.01 -2.33 -8.68
N SER A 97 16.91 -2.51 -7.72
CA SER A 97 18.27 -1.99 -7.77
C SER A 97 19.28 -3.05 -7.31
N ALA A 98 20.41 -3.12 -7.99
CA ALA A 98 21.52 -3.98 -7.62
C ALA A 98 22.25 -3.42 -6.39
N ASP A 99 22.85 -4.29 -5.58
CA ASP A 99 23.83 -3.85 -4.59
C ASP A 99 25.14 -3.45 -5.27
N GLY A 100 25.83 -2.44 -4.74
CA GLY A 100 27.10 -1.97 -5.29
C GLY A 100 28.21 -3.03 -5.24
N SER A 101 28.10 -4.02 -4.36
CA SER A 101 29.07 -5.12 -4.21
C SER A 101 28.88 -6.23 -5.25
N ASN A 102 27.79 -6.20 -6.04
CA ASN A 102 27.60 -7.13 -7.15
C ASN A 102 28.68 -6.91 -8.22
N TYR A 103 29.00 -7.95 -8.99
CA TYR A 103 29.89 -7.79 -10.14
C TYR A 103 29.30 -6.85 -11.21
N PRO A 104 30.13 -6.27 -12.10
CA PRO A 104 29.66 -5.36 -13.15
C PRO A 104 28.59 -5.96 -14.06
N ILE A 105 28.67 -7.27 -14.35
CA ILE A 105 27.65 -7.97 -15.14
C ILE A 105 26.28 -8.02 -14.44
N ASP A 106 26.25 -7.87 -13.11
CA ASP A 106 25.06 -7.87 -12.27
C ASP A 106 24.71 -6.47 -11.72
N GLY A 107 25.24 -5.41 -12.35
CA GLY A 107 24.87 -4.02 -12.09
C GLY A 107 25.59 -3.33 -10.93
N GLY A 108 26.67 -3.92 -10.40
CA GLY A 108 27.48 -3.32 -9.34
C GLY A 108 28.91 -2.98 -9.78
N THR A 109 29.81 -2.81 -8.80
CA THR A 109 31.23 -2.51 -8.98
C THR A 109 32.14 -3.49 -8.22
N GLY A 110 31.60 -4.63 -7.82
CA GLY A 110 32.30 -5.69 -7.11
C GLY A 110 33.41 -6.34 -7.94
N THR A 111 34.41 -6.86 -7.26
CA THR A 111 35.54 -7.61 -7.79
C THR A 111 35.74 -8.89 -6.99
N THR A 112 36.58 -9.79 -7.48
CA THR A 112 36.94 -11.02 -6.75
C THR A 112 37.60 -10.76 -5.38
N THR A 113 38.08 -9.54 -5.13
CA THR A 113 38.64 -9.12 -3.84
C THR A 113 37.56 -8.75 -2.82
N ASN A 114 36.53 -8.00 -3.23
CA ASN A 114 35.50 -7.48 -2.31
C ASN A 114 34.22 -8.34 -2.28
N ASN A 115 33.99 -9.17 -3.30
CA ASN A 115 32.91 -10.14 -3.37
C ASN A 115 33.44 -11.48 -3.92
N PRO A 116 34.32 -12.18 -3.17
CA PRO A 116 34.94 -13.42 -3.62
C PRO A 116 33.93 -14.55 -3.86
N ALA A 117 32.77 -14.49 -3.20
CA ALA A 117 31.68 -15.46 -3.35
C ALA A 117 30.83 -15.25 -4.62
N ALA A 118 31.08 -14.19 -5.39
CA ALA A 118 30.29 -13.81 -6.56
C ALA A 118 28.77 -13.69 -6.27
N MET A 119 28.42 -13.28 -5.05
CA MET A 119 27.03 -13.22 -4.60
C MET A 119 26.29 -12.07 -5.28
N LYS A 120 25.04 -12.30 -5.66
CA LYS A 120 24.19 -11.35 -6.38
C LYS A 120 23.07 -10.88 -5.47
N ILE A 121 23.10 -9.60 -5.10
CA ILE A 121 22.11 -9.01 -4.20
C ILE A 121 21.28 -7.99 -4.96
N TRP A 122 19.96 -8.11 -4.86
CA TRP A 122 19.00 -7.19 -5.47
C TRP A 122 17.98 -6.71 -4.45
N LYS A 123 17.77 -5.39 -4.43
CA LYS A 123 16.71 -4.72 -3.67
C LYS A 123 15.51 -4.56 -4.59
N VAL A 124 14.40 -5.15 -4.17
CA VAL A 124 13.16 -5.23 -4.94
C VAL A 124 12.11 -4.40 -4.21
N GLN A 125 11.70 -3.28 -4.78
CA GLN A 125 10.83 -2.32 -4.13
C GLN A 125 9.47 -2.25 -4.83
N SER A 126 8.41 -2.38 -4.04
CA SER A 126 7.03 -2.12 -4.46
C SER A 126 6.47 -0.97 -3.61
N VAL A 127 5.88 0.03 -4.26
CA VAL A 127 5.27 1.20 -3.64
C VAL A 127 3.80 1.26 -4.04
N LEU A 128 2.90 1.13 -3.06
CA LEU A 128 1.47 1.24 -3.23
C LEU A 128 1.01 2.66 -2.87
N THR A 129 0.32 3.30 -3.81
CA THR A 129 -0.35 4.59 -3.63
C THR A 129 -1.85 4.38 -3.65
N TYR A 130 -2.57 4.93 -2.68
CA TYR A 130 -4.01 4.75 -2.50
C TYR A 130 -4.65 5.97 -1.80
N ASN A 131 -5.96 6.11 -1.89
CA ASN A 131 -6.66 7.30 -1.36
C ASN A 131 -7.60 6.95 -0.21
N ILE A 132 -7.61 7.76 0.84
CA ILE A 132 -8.60 7.71 1.93
C ILE A 132 -9.15 9.13 2.14
N GLY A 133 -10.47 9.31 2.00
CA GLY A 133 -11.13 10.58 2.32
C GLY A 133 -10.59 11.79 1.56
N GLY A 134 -10.14 11.60 0.30
CA GLY A 134 -9.55 12.65 -0.53
C GLY A 134 -8.05 12.86 -0.35
N ASN A 135 -7.43 12.23 0.65
CA ASN A 135 -5.99 12.28 0.87
C ASN A 135 -5.29 11.08 0.24
N THR A 136 -4.12 11.32 -0.36
CA THR A 136 -3.27 10.27 -0.91
C THR A 136 -2.30 9.75 0.13
N TYR A 137 -2.23 8.43 0.25
CA TYR A 137 -1.34 7.71 1.13
C TYR A 137 -0.44 6.80 0.33
N VAL A 138 0.75 6.59 0.88
CA VAL A 138 1.79 5.76 0.27
C VAL A 138 2.28 4.76 1.29
N LYS A 139 2.43 3.52 0.85
CA LYS A 139 3.12 2.49 1.60
C LYS A 139 4.10 1.79 0.69
N SER A 140 5.25 1.42 1.24
CA SER A 140 6.31 0.73 0.50
C SER A 140 6.69 -0.59 1.15
N ARG A 141 7.02 -1.56 0.32
CA ARG A 141 7.66 -2.80 0.75
C ARG A 141 8.92 -3.02 -0.07
N THR A 142 10.02 -3.30 0.62
CA THR A 142 11.28 -3.70 0.00
C THR A 142 11.61 -5.13 0.41
N VAL A 143 12.01 -5.93 -0.57
CA VAL A 143 12.52 -7.29 -0.38
C VAL A 143 13.95 -7.33 -0.89
N VAL A 144 14.85 -7.88 -0.10
CA VAL A 144 16.22 -8.16 -0.54
C VAL A 144 16.27 -9.61 -0.96
N ARG A 145 16.74 -9.86 -2.19
CA ARG A 145 17.00 -11.19 -2.73
C ARG A 145 18.50 -11.35 -2.90
N ALA A 146 19.03 -12.48 -2.46
CA ALA A 146 20.42 -12.85 -2.64
C ALA A 146 20.49 -14.28 -3.19
N GLN A 147 21.45 -14.52 -4.09
CA GLN A 147 21.81 -15.83 -4.60
C GLN A 147 23.32 -15.88 -4.87
#